data_AF-A0A0R3Q9S9-F1
#
_entry.id   AF-A0A0R3Q9S9-F1
#
_cell.length_a   1.000
_cell.length_b   1.000
_cell.length_c   1.000
_cell.angle_alpha   90.00
_cell.angle_beta   90.00
_cell.angle_gamma   90.00
#
_symmetry.space_group_name_H-M   'P 1'
#
loop_
_entity.id
_entity.type
_entity.pdbx_description
1 polymer ?
#
loop_
_entity_poly.entity_id
_entity_poly.type
_entity_poly.pdbx_seq_one_letter_code
_entity_poly.pdbx_strand_id
1 'polypeptide(L)'
;MIGIGVSNSGVVLVRCNRRESIYPWSAIMKLSFKKKLFSIHMRTIKSDNTEEDTLITFNIQNPESCKALWKSCIEHHTFFRLIAPPIPPPKSFFSIGSRFRYSIDDIDDTFWLCK
;
A
#
# COMPACT_ATOMS: atom_id res chain seq x y z
N MET A 1 -11.42 -19.85 -1.98
CA MET A 1 -10.06 -19.25 -1.98
C MET A 1 -10.20 -17.74 -2.16
N ILE A 2 -9.57 -16.94 -1.30
CA ILE A 2 -9.51 -15.48 -1.43
C ILE A 2 -8.08 -15.13 -1.84
N GLY A 3 -7.93 -14.45 -2.96
CA GLY A 3 -6.67 -13.92 -3.48
C GLY A 3 -6.63 -12.39 -3.33
N ILE A 4 -5.44 -11.87 -3.10
CA ILE A 4 -5.18 -10.43 -3.03
C ILE A 4 -4.23 -10.07 -4.16
N GLY A 5 -4.59 -9.06 -4.95
CA GLY A 5 -3.78 -8.53 -6.04
C GLY A 5 -3.56 -7.03 -5.90
N VAL A 6 -2.56 -6.52 -6.61
CA VAL A 6 -2.22 -5.10 -6.67
C VAL A 6 -2.42 -4.63 -8.11
N SER A 7 -3.12 -3.52 -8.30
CA SER A 7 -3.47 -2.96 -9.61
C SER A 7 -3.22 -1.45 -9.64
N ASN A 8 -3.21 -0.86 -10.83
CA ASN A 8 -3.08 0.59 -10.98
C ASN A 8 -4.20 1.37 -10.28
N SER A 9 -5.41 0.80 -10.20
CA SER A 9 -6.53 1.45 -9.53
C SER A 9 -6.50 1.29 -8.01
N GLY A 10 -5.81 0.29 -7.46
CA GLY A 10 -5.90 -0.04 -6.04
C GLY A 10 -5.49 -1.47 -5.69
N VAL A 11 -5.70 -1.83 -4.42
CA VAL A 11 -5.62 -3.23 -3.96
C VAL A 11 -6.91 -3.94 -4.35
N VAL A 12 -6.82 -5.13 -4.93
CA VAL A 12 -7.96 -5.89 -5.45
C VAL A 12 -8.12 -7.19 -4.68
N LEU A 13 -9.34 -7.45 -4.22
CA LEU A 13 -9.74 -8.75 -3.69
C LEU A 13 -10.45 -9.57 -4.75
N VAL A 14 -9.98 -10.80 -4.89
CA VAL A 14 -10.55 -11.79 -5.80
C VAL A 14 -11.01 -12.97 -4.98
N ARG A 15 -12.30 -13.31 -5.05
CA ARG A 15 -12.86 -14.48 -4.38
C ARG A 15 -13.46 -15.39 -5.44
N CYS A 16 -13.06 -16.67 -5.43
CA CYS A 16 -13.60 -17.68 -6.36
C CYS A 16 -13.62 -17.23 -7.84
N ASN A 17 -12.53 -16.59 -8.30
CA ASN A 17 -12.37 -16.06 -9.66
C ASN A 17 -13.34 -14.91 -10.05
N ARG A 18 -14.05 -14.31 -9.08
CA ARG A 18 -14.81 -13.07 -9.24
C ARG A 18 -14.09 -11.94 -8.52
N ARG A 19 -13.93 -10.80 -9.19
CA ARG A 19 -13.42 -9.56 -8.57
C ARG A 19 -14.50 -9.03 -7.64
N GLU A 20 -14.25 -9.07 -6.33
CA GLU A 20 -15.26 -8.68 -5.34
C GLU A 20 -15.07 -7.25 -4.85
N SER A 21 -13.83 -6.80 -4.62
CA SER A 21 -13.61 -5.46 -4.05
C SER A 21 -12.33 -4.84 -4.59
N ILE A 22 -12.36 -3.52 -4.76
CA ILE A 22 -11.21 -2.69 -5.11
C ILE A 22 -11.10 -1.61 -4.05
N TYR A 23 -9.93 -1.50 -3.44
CA TYR A 23 -9.60 -0.45 -2.50
C TYR A 23 -8.72 0.58 -3.20
N PRO A 24 -9.27 1.74 -3.57
CA PRO A 24 -8.54 2.71 -4.37
C PRO A 24 -7.38 3.30 -3.59
N TRP A 25 -6.27 3.58 -4.28
CA TRP A 25 -5.07 4.16 -3.64
C TRP A 25 -5.35 5.50 -2.95
N SER A 26 -6.31 6.28 -3.46
CA SER A 26 -6.74 7.55 -2.88
C SER A 26 -7.45 7.41 -1.53
N ALA A 27 -8.15 6.29 -1.30
CA ALA A 27 -8.82 6.03 -0.03
C ALA A 27 -7.89 5.38 1.00
N ILE A 28 -6.79 4.74 0.57
CA ILE A 28 -5.86 4.06 1.46
C ILE A 28 -4.99 5.09 2.19
N MET A 29 -5.15 5.12 3.51
CA MET A 29 -4.42 6.02 4.42
C MET A 29 -3.21 5.34 5.05
N LYS A 30 -3.35 4.07 5.46
CA LYS A 30 -2.27 3.33 6.12
C LYS A 30 -2.26 1.86 5.71
N LEU A 31 -1.06 1.33 5.52
CA LEU A 31 -0.80 -0.08 5.28
C LEU A 31 0.08 -0.61 6.43
N SER A 32 -0.44 -1.57 7.18
CA SER A 32 0.26 -2.19 8.30
C SER A 32 0.48 -3.67 8.07
N PHE A 33 1.55 -4.22 8.64
CA PHE A 33 1.86 -5.64 8.58
C PHE A 33 2.35 -6.14 9.94
N LYS A 34 1.73 -7.20 10.46
CA LYS A 34 2.12 -7.87 11.70
C LYS A 34 2.07 -9.38 11.55
N LYS A 35 3.23 -10.01 11.44
CA LYS A 35 3.43 -11.47 11.28
C LYS A 35 2.70 -12.06 10.07
N LYS A 36 1.45 -12.48 10.23
CA LYS A 36 0.60 -13.04 9.18
C LYS A 36 -0.57 -12.12 8.84
N LEU A 37 -0.74 -11.04 9.58
CA LEU A 37 -1.81 -10.09 9.44
C LEU A 37 -1.34 -8.92 8.57
N PHE A 38 -2.07 -8.65 7.50
CA PHE A 38 -1.91 -7.45 6.69
C PHE A 38 -3.16 -6.59 6.86
N SER A 39 -2.99 -5.35 7.27
CA SER A 39 -4.10 -4.44 7.55
C SER A 39 -4.07 -3.22 6.63
N ILE A 40 -5.23 -2.89 6.06
CA ILE A 40 -5.45 -1.71 5.23
C ILE A 40 -6.39 -0.79 5.99
N HIS A 41 -5.92 0.40 6.33
CA HIS A 41 -6.75 1.48 6.86
C HIS A 41 -7.08 2.43 5.72
N MET A 42 -8.38 2.62 5.48
CA MET A 42 -8.89 3.47 4.42
C MET A 42 -9.91 4.45 4.97
N ARG A 43 -9.96 5.64 4.39
CA ARG A 43 -10.94 6.67 4.68
C ARG A 43 -11.81 6.90 3.46
N THR A 44 -13.13 6.83 3.63
CA THR A 44 -14.10 7.08 2.57
C THR A 44 -15.07 8.19 2.97
N ILE A 45 -15.42 9.06 2.03
CA ILE A 45 -16.41 10.11 2.23
C ILE A 45 -17.78 9.59 1.78
N LYS A 46 -18.75 9.58 2.68
CA LYS A 46 -20.14 9.19 2.37
C LYS A 46 -20.93 10.34 1.75
N SER A 47 -22.14 10.05 1.25
CA SER A 47 -23.01 11.02 0.57
C SER A 47 -23.43 12.21 1.45
N ASP A 48 -23.34 12.07 2.76
CA ASP A 48 -23.62 13.11 3.76
C ASP A 48 -22.38 13.93 4.14
N ASN A 49 -21.27 13.80 3.40
CA ASN A 49 -19.95 14.35 3.72
C ASN A 49 -19.35 13.82 5.03
N THR A 50 -19.85 12.71 5.58
CA THR A 50 -19.24 12.08 6.75
C THR A 50 -18.03 11.25 6.32
N GLU A 51 -16.89 11.50 6.97
CA GLU A 51 -15.69 10.65 6.83
C GLU A 51 -15.87 9.36 7.63
N GLU A 52 -15.73 8.21 6.98
CA GLU A 52 -15.72 6.90 7.62
C GLU A 52 -14.33 6.26 7.49
N ASP A 53 -13.76 5.92 8.65
CA ASP A 53 -12.52 5.17 8.75
C ASP A 53 -12.83 3.66 8.79
N THR A 54 -12.32 2.93 7.79
CA THR A 54 -12.49 1.48 7.65
C THR A 54 -11.15 0.78 7.80
N LEU A 55 -11.05 -0.17 8.74
CA LEU A 55 -9.87 -1.02 8.93
C LEU A 55 -10.17 -2.45 8.49
N ILE A 56 -9.44 -2.93 7.49
CA ILE A 56 -9.60 -4.28 6.94
C ILE A 56 -8.34 -5.08 7.25
N THR A 57 -8.50 -6.27 7.83
CA THR A 57 -7.37 -7.13 8.17
C THR A 57 -7.46 -8.48 7.46
N PHE A 58 -6.39 -8.84 6.77
CA PHE A 58 -6.23 -10.09 6.05
C PHE A 58 -5.27 -11.01 6.80
N ASN A 59 -5.66 -12.27 6.97
CA ASN A 59 -4.77 -13.30 7.50
C ASN A 59 -4.17 -14.11 6.34
N ILE A 60 -2.88 -13.93 6.11
CA ILE A 60 -2.12 -14.59 5.04
C ILE A 60 -1.34 -15.76 5.64
N GLN A 61 -1.45 -16.93 5.01
CA GLN A 61 -0.90 -18.17 5.55
C GLN A 61 0.62 -18.12 5.81
N ASN A 62 1.37 -17.49 4.90
CA ASN A 62 2.81 -17.36 4.97
C ASN A 62 3.23 -15.92 5.36
N PRO A 63 3.99 -15.72 6.45
CA PRO A 63 4.42 -14.39 6.87
C PRO A 63 5.34 -13.70 5.85
N GLU A 64 6.16 -14.45 5.12
CA GLU A 64 7.05 -13.89 4.10
C GLU A 64 6.26 -13.35 2.90
N SER A 65 5.28 -14.12 2.42
CA SER A 65 4.36 -13.67 1.36
C SER A 65 3.54 -12.46 1.81
N CYS A 66 3.17 -12.40 3.09
CA CYS A 66 2.46 -11.27 3.67
C CYS A 66 3.34 -10.00 3.71
N LYS A 67 4.60 -10.13 4.11
CA LYS A 67 5.58 -9.03 4.06
C LYS A 67 5.84 -8.58 2.62
N ALA A 68 5.97 -9.51 1.68
CA ALA A 68 6.16 -9.20 0.27
C ALA A 68 4.96 -8.44 -0.33
N LEU A 69 3.74 -8.87 -0.01
CA LEU A 69 2.51 -8.17 -0.41
C LEU A 69 2.49 -6.75 0.15
N TRP A 70 2.77 -6.58 1.45
CA TRP A 70 2.80 -5.27 2.10
C TRP A 70 3.80 -4.33 1.42
N LYS A 71 5.03 -4.80 1.14
CA LYS A 71 6.04 -4.02 0.40
C LYS A 71 5.55 -3.60 -0.98
N SER A 72 5.00 -4.53 -1.76
CA SER A 72 4.46 -4.25 -3.09
C SER A 72 3.33 -3.21 -3.04
N CYS A 73 2.42 -3.31 -2.07
CA CYS A 73 1.36 -2.32 -1.88
C CYS A 73 1.90 -0.93 -1.54
N ILE A 74 2.95 -0.82 -0.72
CA ILE A 74 3.60 0.46 -0.40
C ILE A 74 4.24 1.08 -1.64
N GLU A 75 4.95 0.28 -2.44
CA GLU A 75 5.61 0.75 -3.66
C GLU A 75 4.58 1.30 -4.65
N HIS A 76 3.49 0.57 -4.90
CA HIS A 76 2.43 1.00 -5.81
C HIS A 76 1.67 2.21 -5.26
N HIS A 77 1.30 2.21 -3.97
CA HIS A 77 0.62 3.35 -3.35
C HIS A 77 1.46 4.62 -3.45
N THR A 78 2.75 4.53 -3.13
CA THR A 78 3.68 5.66 -3.26
C THR A 78 3.80 6.11 -4.71
N PHE A 79 4.02 5.18 -5.63
CA PHE A 79 4.13 5.47 -7.06
C PHE A 79 2.91 6.24 -7.60
N PHE A 80 1.69 5.78 -7.30
CA PHE A 80 0.46 6.42 -7.78
C PHE A 80 0.09 7.71 -7.02
N ARG A 81 0.70 7.97 -5.85
CA ARG A 81 0.55 9.23 -5.11
C ARG A 81 1.64 10.26 -5.39
N LEU A 82 2.74 9.89 -6.03
CA LEU A 82 3.77 10.86 -6.43
C LEU A 82 3.22 11.79 -7.52
N ILE A 83 2.97 13.05 -7.13
CA ILE A 83 2.55 14.13 -8.05
C ILE A 83 3.73 14.60 -8.92
N ALA A 84 4.97 14.41 -8.46
CA ALA A 84 6.18 14.71 -9.20
C ALA A 84 7.29 13.68 -8.90
N PRO A 85 8.16 13.35 -9.88
CA PRO A 85 9.31 12.50 -9.63
C PRO A 85 10.25 13.19 -8.63
N PRO A 86 10.85 12.45 -7.67
CA PRO A 86 11.83 13.01 -6.76
C PRO A 86 13.01 13.60 -7.54
N ILE A 87 13.50 14.76 -7.08
CA ILE A 87 14.64 15.44 -7.70
C ILE A 87 15.81 14.44 -7.83
N PRO A 88 16.34 14.18 -9.03
CA PRO A 88 17.37 13.18 -9.22
C PRO A 88 18.61 13.55 -8.40
N PRO A 89 19.20 12.60 -7.64
CA PRO A 89 20.45 12.87 -6.94
C PRO A 89 21.57 13.20 -7.94
N PRO A 90 22.59 13.97 -7.53
CA PRO A 90 23.73 14.26 -8.39
C PRO A 90 24.33 12.95 -8.92
N LYS A 91 24.52 12.90 -10.25
CA LYS A 91 24.93 11.71 -11.00
C LYS A 91 26.28 11.22 -10.46
N SER A 92 26.28 10.11 -9.72
CA SER A 92 27.49 9.34 -9.43
C SER A 92 27.66 8.32 -10.56
N PHE A 93 28.85 8.29 -11.16
CA PHE A 93 29.18 7.61 -12.43
C PHE A 93 29.13 6.07 -12.39
N PHE A 94 28.52 5.45 -11.36
CA PHE A 94 28.52 3.99 -11.20
C PHE A 94 27.21 3.36 -10.71
N SER A 95 26.04 4.02 -10.71
CA SER A 95 24.80 3.27 -10.40
C SER A 95 24.07 2.77 -11.64
N ILE A 96 24.25 1.50 -11.91
CA ILE A 96 23.24 0.68 -12.58
C ILE A 96 22.24 0.25 -11.50
N GLY A 97 20.99 0.73 -11.60
CA GLY A 97 19.90 0.34 -10.69
C GLY A 97 18.84 1.42 -10.50
N SER A 98 17.59 0.99 -10.31
CA SER A 98 16.46 1.87 -9.91
C SER A 98 16.73 2.46 -8.53
N ARG A 99 16.90 3.78 -8.43
CA ARG A 99 17.14 4.50 -7.16
C ARG A 99 15.84 5.11 -6.60
N PHE A 100 14.73 4.38 -6.63
CA PHE A 100 13.50 4.85 -5.98
C PHE A 100 13.69 4.76 -4.46
N ARG A 101 14.08 5.87 -3.82
CA ARG A 101 14.25 5.94 -2.37
C ARG A 101 12.86 6.03 -1.71
N TYR A 102 12.49 4.98 -0.99
CA TYR A 102 11.53 5.07 0.09
C TYR A 102 12.24 5.66 1.32
N SER A 103 11.62 6.62 2.00
CA SER A 103 11.93 6.83 3.43
C SER A 103 11.12 5.78 4.18
N ILE A 104 11.67 4.58 4.32
CA ILE A 104 11.25 3.65 5.37
C ILE A 104 12.05 4.16 6.57
N ASP A 105 11.49 5.14 7.28
CA ASP A 105 11.94 5.35 8.64
C ASP A 105 11.59 4.06 9.40
N ASP A 106 12.66 3.39 9.80
CA ASP A 106 12.72 2.10 10.47
C ASP A 106 11.81 2.06 11.71
N ILE A 107 11.16 0.89 11.88
CA ILE A 107 10.84 0.33 13.20
C ILE A 107 9.92 1.23 14.05
N ASP A 108 8.66 1.38 13.66
CA ASP A 108 7.55 1.26 14.60
C ASP A 108 6.23 1.09 13.84
N ASP A 109 5.29 0.31 14.39
CA ASP A 109 4.01 -0.11 13.79
C ASP A 109 3.01 1.06 13.56
N THR A 110 3.46 2.29 13.68
CA THR A 110 2.64 3.49 13.62
C THR A 110 3.56 4.64 13.29
N PHE A 111 3.31 5.39 12.21
CA PHE A 111 3.31 6.85 12.16
C PHE A 111 3.28 7.31 10.69
N TRP A 112 2.10 7.81 10.32
CA TRP A 112 1.75 8.89 9.39
C TRP A 112 2.68 9.28 8.23
N LEU A 113 2.08 9.30 7.02
CA LEU A 113 2.40 10.33 6.02
C LEU A 113 1.11 11.03 5.56
N CYS A 114 0.60 11.90 6.43
CA CYS A 114 0.12 13.20 5.97
C CYS A 114 1.35 14.12 5.93
N LYS A 115 1.89 14.31 4.75
CA LYS A 115 2.56 15.55 4.38
C LYS A 115 1.90 16.05 3.10
#